data_AF-A0A5J4UXF7-F1
#
_entry.id   AF-A0A5J4UXF7-F1
#
_cell.length_a   1.000
_cell.length_b   1.000
_cell.length_c   1.000
_cell.angle_alpha   90.00
_cell.angle_beta   90.00
_cell.angle_gamma   90.00
#
_symmetry.space_group_name_H-M   'P 1'
#
loop_
_entity.id
_entity.type
_entity.pdbx_description
1 polymer ?
#
loop_
_entity_poly.entity_id
_entity_poly.type
_entity_poly.pdbx_seq_one_letter_code
_entity_poly.pdbx_strand_id
1 'polypeptide(L)'
;MTLPYPTIGSIKSESFFKSVIITNQLLKQRDEEQGIRTINQYIVHEKIGEGAFAKVKLVHIINDPNKVYAMKVIKKETKKRAPMPQSRMPRGIVTQKQEDIINKEVAVMKKMKHPNIVRLREVIDDSSRKKLQMSVFICI
;
A
#
# COMPACT_ATOMS: atom_id res chain seq x y z
N MET A 1 19.03 14.60 -40.07
CA MET A 1 19.91 13.99 -39.05
C MET A 1 19.04 13.37 -37.99
N THR A 2 18.74 12.07 -38.10
CA THR A 2 17.87 11.33 -37.18
C THR A 2 18.73 10.64 -36.12
N LEU A 3 18.51 10.95 -34.84
CA LEU A 3 19.19 10.27 -33.73
C LEU A 3 18.74 8.80 -33.67
N PRO A 4 19.65 7.83 -33.45
CA PRO A 4 19.29 6.42 -33.39
C PRO A 4 18.48 6.13 -32.12
N TYR A 5 17.38 5.39 -32.27
CA TYR A 5 16.60 4.87 -31.16
C TYR A 5 17.44 3.88 -30.35
N PRO A 6 17.39 3.90 -29.01
CA PRO A 6 18.16 2.98 -28.20
C PRO A 6 17.66 1.55 -28.39
N THR A 7 18.57 0.65 -28.74
CA THR A 7 18.32 -0.78 -28.90
C THR A 7 18.02 -1.45 -27.55
N ILE A 8 17.06 -2.37 -27.59
CA ILE A 8 16.40 -3.04 -26.45
C ILE A 8 17.33 -3.92 -25.56
N GLY A 9 18.64 -3.93 -25.83
CA GLY A 9 19.62 -4.86 -25.25
C GLY A 9 20.51 -4.34 -24.12
N SER A 10 20.38 -3.09 -23.64
CA SER A 10 21.30 -2.55 -22.61
C SER A 10 20.68 -2.31 -21.22
N ILE A 11 19.45 -2.78 -20.97
CA ILE A 11 18.87 -2.68 -19.62
C ILE A 11 19.23 -3.95 -18.83
N LYS A 12 20.49 -4.04 -18.38
CA LYS A 12 20.99 -5.09 -17.46
C LYS A 12 20.34 -4.99 -16.07
N SER A 13 19.13 -5.52 -15.96
CA SER A 13 18.71 -6.67 -15.13
C SER A 13 19.14 -6.87 -13.65
N GLU A 14 19.86 -6.01 -12.94
CA GLU A 14 20.18 -6.28 -11.50
C GLU A 14 19.68 -5.25 -10.47
N SER A 15 19.25 -4.06 -10.90
CA SER A 15 18.62 -3.05 -10.03
C SER A 15 17.08 -3.05 -10.11
N PHE A 16 16.51 -3.90 -10.97
CA PHE A 16 15.09 -3.84 -11.36
C PHE A 16 14.10 -4.34 -10.30
N PHE A 17 14.51 -5.21 -9.35
CA PHE A 17 13.60 -5.76 -8.34
C PHE A 17 13.76 -5.17 -6.93
N LYS A 18 14.69 -4.22 -6.73
CA LYS A 18 15.10 -3.77 -5.39
C LYS A 18 14.24 -2.65 -4.77
N SER A 19 13.25 -2.11 -5.47
CA SER A 19 12.74 -0.76 -5.15
C SER A 19 11.41 -0.67 -4.40
N VAL A 20 10.85 -1.77 -3.89
CA VAL A 20 9.64 -1.71 -3.04
C VAL A 20 10.05 -1.94 -1.60
N ILE A 21 9.86 -0.92 -0.76
CA ILE A 21 10.17 -0.98 0.66
C ILE A 21 9.07 -1.82 1.34
N ILE A 22 9.46 -2.80 2.15
CA ILE A 22 8.53 -3.62 2.93
C ILE A 22 8.80 -3.31 4.39
N THR A 23 7.78 -2.79 5.07
CA THR A 23 7.87 -2.34 6.45
C THR A 23 6.93 -3.17 7.30
N ASN A 24 7.46 -3.85 8.32
CA ASN A 24 6.67 -4.76 9.16
C ASN A 24 6.13 -4.11 10.44
N GLN A 25 6.27 -2.78 10.58
CA GLN A 25 5.87 -2.01 11.75
C GLN A 25 5.18 -0.72 11.32
N LEU A 26 4.05 -0.41 11.95
CA LEU A 26 3.29 0.81 11.69
C LEU A 26 3.50 1.81 12.84
N LEU A 27 4.30 2.85 12.61
CA LEU A 27 4.44 3.98 13.51
C LEU A 27 3.38 5.02 13.14
N LYS A 28 2.31 5.09 13.94
CA LYS A 28 1.27 6.09 13.78
C LYS A 28 1.35 7.07 14.94
N GLN A 29 1.58 8.34 14.63
CA GLN A 29 1.54 9.42 15.60
C GLN A 29 0.45 10.42 15.21
N ARG A 30 -0.05 11.12 16.21
CA ARG A 30 -0.99 12.22 16.04
C ARG A 30 -0.46 13.36 16.89
N ASP A 31 -0.12 14.44 16.23
CA ASP A 31 0.19 15.68 16.90
C ASP A 31 -1.13 16.33 17.32
N GLU A 32 -1.31 16.55 18.61
CA GLU A 32 -2.53 17.14 19.15
C GLU A 32 -2.56 18.67 19.00
N GLU A 33 -1.40 19.32 18.99
CA GLU A 33 -1.29 20.78 18.83
C GLU A 33 -1.60 21.20 17.40
N GLN A 34 -1.08 20.46 16.41
CA GLN A 34 -1.29 20.79 15.00
C GLN A 34 -2.41 19.99 14.34
N GLY A 35 -2.96 18.99 15.02
CA GLY A 35 -3.93 18.06 14.46
C GLY A 35 -3.39 17.17 13.34
N ILE A 36 -2.07 17.21 13.09
CA ILE A 36 -1.40 16.51 12.00
C ILE A 36 -1.29 15.02 12.33
N ARG A 37 -1.61 14.18 11.35
CA ARG A 37 -1.46 12.73 11.46
C ARG A 37 -0.25 12.27 10.67
N THR A 38 0.65 11.57 11.32
CA THR A 38 1.84 11.01 10.68
C THR A 38 1.79 9.49 10.72
N ILE A 39 2.22 8.87 9.62
CA ILE A 39 2.39 7.43 9.48
C ILE A 39 3.80 7.22 8.94
N ASN A 40 4.66 6.60 9.76
CA ASN A 40 6.08 6.47 9.51
C ASN A 40 6.69 7.83 9.09
N GLN A 41 7.22 7.93 7.87
CA GLN A 41 7.84 9.13 7.30
C GLN A 41 6.87 10.01 6.50
N TYR A 42 5.56 9.74 6.57
CA TYR A 42 4.55 10.43 5.78
C TYR A 42 3.58 11.24 6.64
N ILE A 43 3.31 12.46 6.21
CA ILE A 43 2.21 13.28 6.71
C ILE A 43 0.95 12.93 5.93
N VAL A 44 -0.13 12.63 6.65
CA VAL A 44 -1.40 12.18 6.09
C VAL A 44 -2.37 13.36 5.96
N HIS A 45 -2.81 13.59 4.73
CA HIS A 45 -3.81 14.61 4.38
C HIS A 45 -5.20 14.00 4.23
N GLU A 46 -6.05 14.68 3.47
CA GLU A 46 -7.41 14.30 3.17
C GLU A 46 -7.53 13.00 2.33
N LYS A 47 -8.75 12.50 2.27
CA LYS A 47 -9.09 11.30 1.49
C LYS A 47 -9.28 11.71 0.04
N ILE A 48 -8.45 11.19 -0.85
CA ILE A 48 -8.53 11.44 -2.30
C ILE A 48 -9.38 10.39 -3.04
N GLY A 49 -9.64 9.25 -2.41
CA GLY A 49 -10.44 8.19 -3.03
C GLY A 49 -10.98 7.17 -2.03
N GLU A 50 -12.04 6.49 -2.44
CA GLU A 50 -12.63 5.37 -1.71
C GLU A 50 -13.04 4.29 -2.72
N GLY A 51 -12.50 3.09 -2.54
CA GLY A 51 -12.91 1.90 -3.27
C GLY A 51 -13.67 0.95 -2.36
N ALA A 52 -14.17 -0.15 -2.92
CA ALA A 52 -14.99 -1.14 -2.20
C ALA A 52 -14.31 -1.69 -0.92
N PHE A 53 -12.98 -1.84 -0.94
CA PHE A 53 -12.22 -2.46 0.15
C PHE A 53 -11.13 -1.55 0.76
N ALA A 54 -11.00 -0.33 0.25
CA ALA A 54 -9.86 0.51 0.60
C ALA A 54 -10.20 2.01 0.58
N LYS A 55 -9.54 2.76 1.45
CA LYS A 55 -9.55 4.22 1.40
C LYS A 55 -8.19 4.70 0.92
N VAL A 56 -8.17 5.67 0.02
CA VAL A 56 -6.95 6.28 -0.50
C VAL A 56 -6.82 7.68 0.06
N LYS A 57 -5.67 7.98 0.65
CA LYS A 57 -5.34 9.29 1.21
C LYS A 57 -4.15 9.91 0.50
N LEU A 58 -4.16 11.23 0.37
CA LEU A 58 -2.98 11.97 -0.06
C LEU A 58 -1.98 12.01 1.09
N VAL A 59 -0.71 11.76 0.80
CA VAL A 59 0.36 11.86 1.78
C VAL A 59 1.57 12.53 1.16
N HIS A 60 2.40 13.21 1.95
CA HIS A 60 3.72 13.66 1.51
C HIS A 60 4.80 13.27 2.52
N ILE A 61 6.06 13.30 2.10
CA ILE A 61 7.19 13.02 3.00
C ILE A 61 7.39 14.21 3.93
N ILE A 62 7.63 13.95 5.22
CA ILE A 62 7.81 14.99 6.25
C ILE A 62 8.87 16.03 5.83
N ASN A 63 9.95 15.59 5.19
CA ASN A 63 11.08 16.42 4.78
C ASN A 63 10.93 17.04 3.37
N ASP A 64 9.87 16.70 2.63
CA ASP A 64 9.69 17.14 1.24
C ASP A 64 8.20 17.22 0.88
N PRO A 65 7.56 18.40 1.03
CA PRO A 65 6.12 18.57 0.80
C PRO A 65 5.74 18.44 -0.69
N ASN A 66 6.69 18.62 -1.61
CA ASN A 66 6.45 18.49 -3.05
C ASN A 66 6.39 17.02 -3.49
N LYS A 67 6.95 16.11 -2.70
CA LYS A 67 6.87 14.66 -2.96
C LYS A 67 5.61 14.07 -2.34
N VAL A 68 4.52 14.18 -3.10
CA VAL A 68 3.21 13.61 -2.77
C VAL A 68 3.06 12.18 -3.28
N TYR A 69 2.30 11.38 -2.54
CA TYR A 69 2.01 9.98 -2.80
C TYR A 69 0.55 9.65 -2.44
N ALA A 70 0.06 8.54 -2.96
CA ALA A 70 -1.25 7.99 -2.58
C ALA A 70 -1.06 6.83 -1.59
N MET A 71 -1.66 6.92 -0.41
CA MET A 71 -1.66 5.86 0.59
C MET A 71 -3.00 5.11 0.59
N LYS A 72 -2.98 3.87 0.09
CA LYS A 72 -4.11 2.95 0.15
C LYS A 72 -4.13 2.28 1.52
N VAL A 73 -5.22 2.46 2.27
CA VAL A 73 -5.47 1.86 3.57
C VAL A 73 -6.53 0.78 3.39
N ILE A 74 -6.13 -0.47 3.57
CA ILE A 74 -6.99 -1.65 3.45
C ILE A 74 -7.30 -2.16 4.85
N LYS A 75 -8.58 -2.42 5.13
CA LYS A 75 -8.99 -3.08 6.37
C LYS A 75 -9.00 -4.59 6.13
N LYS A 76 -8.11 -5.30 6.83
CA LYS A 76 -8.12 -6.76 6.90
C LYS A 76 -9.26 -7.19 7.82
N GLU A 77 -10.18 -8.02 7.34
CA GLU A 77 -11.23 -8.58 8.17
C GLU A 77 -10.64 -9.63 9.12
N THR A 78 -10.54 -9.29 10.42
CA THR A 78 -10.13 -10.25 11.44
C THR A 78 -11.33 -11.04 11.95
N LYS A 79 -11.19 -12.37 12.09
CA LYS A 79 -12.13 -13.28 12.76
C LYS A 79 -12.62 -12.67 14.09
N LYS A 80 -13.82 -12.10 14.12
CA LYS A 80 -14.49 -11.81 15.40
C LYS A 80 -14.91 -13.16 15.98
N ARG A 81 -14.19 -13.62 17.02
CA ARG A 81 -14.67 -14.67 17.93
C ARG A 81 -15.86 -14.09 18.70
N ALA A 82 -17.04 -14.08 18.10
CA ALA A 82 -18.27 -13.93 18.86
C ALA A 82 -18.74 -15.35 19.23
N PRO A 83 -18.97 -15.66 20.52
CA PRO A 83 -19.63 -16.90 20.89
C PRO A 83 -21.12 -16.70 20.61
N MET A 84 -21.60 -17.07 19.43
CA MET A 84 -23.04 -17.17 19.19
C MET A 84 -23.38 -18.41 18.34
N PRO A 85 -24.47 -19.11 18.70
CA PRO A 85 -24.83 -20.41 18.15
C PRO A 85 -25.54 -20.26 16.79
N GLN A 86 -25.44 -21.31 15.99
CA GLN A 86 -26.29 -21.62 14.83
C GLN A 86 -26.38 -20.56 13.71
N SER A 87 -25.41 -20.60 12.78
CA SER A 87 -25.74 -20.53 11.35
C SER A 87 -24.60 -21.14 10.53
N ARG A 88 -24.96 -22.09 9.67
CA ARG A 88 -24.09 -23.01 8.92
C ARG A 88 -23.39 -22.31 7.76
N MET A 89 -22.32 -21.54 8.04
CA MET A 89 -21.37 -21.17 6.99
C MET A 89 -19.95 -21.01 7.56
N PRO A 90 -18.90 -21.64 6.96
CA PRO A 90 -17.55 -21.55 7.48
C PRO A 90 -16.97 -20.16 7.18
N ARG A 91 -17.15 -19.22 8.12
CA ARG A 91 -16.62 -17.85 8.08
C ARG A 91 -15.07 -17.78 8.02
N GLY A 92 -14.37 -18.91 8.15
CA GLY A 92 -12.91 -18.99 8.00
C GLY A 92 -12.42 -18.93 6.54
N ILE A 93 -13.25 -19.31 5.57
CA ILE A 93 -12.87 -19.35 4.14
C ILE A 93 -12.80 -17.93 3.54
N VAL A 94 -13.69 -17.03 3.98
CA VAL A 94 -13.80 -15.66 3.45
C VAL A 94 -12.57 -14.81 3.81
N THR A 95 -12.06 -14.93 5.04
CA THR A 95 -10.91 -14.14 5.51
C THR A 95 -9.59 -14.54 4.83
N GLN A 96 -9.35 -15.84 4.63
CA GLN A 96 -8.18 -16.31 3.88
C GLN A 96 -8.21 -15.81 2.44
N LYS A 97 -9.40 -15.87 1.82
CA LYS A 97 -9.60 -15.36 0.47
C LYS A 97 -9.27 -13.86 0.34
N GLN A 98 -9.60 -13.04 1.34
CA GLN A 98 -9.29 -11.60 1.29
C GLN A 98 -7.78 -11.34 1.42
N GLU A 99 -7.08 -11.99 2.35
CA GLU A 99 -5.62 -11.86 2.49
C GLU A 99 -4.90 -12.32 1.23
N ASP A 100 -5.34 -13.42 0.62
CA ASP A 100 -4.79 -13.93 -0.63
C ASP A 100 -4.99 -12.94 -1.80
N ILE A 101 -6.16 -12.30 -1.89
CA ILE A 101 -6.42 -11.28 -2.91
C ILE A 101 -5.48 -10.08 -2.71
N ILE A 102 -5.32 -9.59 -1.48
CA ILE A 102 -4.45 -8.45 -1.19
C ILE A 102 -2.99 -8.79 -1.49
N ASN A 103 -2.53 -9.98 -1.08
CA ASN A 103 -1.17 -10.45 -1.32
C ASN A 103 -0.89 -10.61 -2.81
N LYS A 104 -1.85 -11.15 -3.58
CA LYS A 104 -1.75 -11.23 -5.04
C LYS A 104 -1.71 -9.86 -5.69
N GLU A 105 -2.56 -8.92 -5.26
CA GLU A 105 -2.56 -7.55 -5.78
C GLU A 105 -1.19 -6.89 -5.56
N VAL A 106 -0.65 -6.98 -4.35
CA VAL A 106 0.69 -6.45 -4.01
C VAL A 106 1.78 -7.14 -4.84
N ALA A 107 1.71 -8.46 -5.02
CA ALA A 107 2.69 -9.21 -5.80
C ALA A 107 2.71 -8.81 -7.28
N VAL A 108 1.54 -8.54 -7.87
CA VAL A 108 1.43 -7.99 -9.24
C VAL A 108 2.04 -6.59 -9.27
N MET A 109 1.62 -5.71 -8.36
CA MET A 109 2.09 -4.32 -8.32
C MET A 109 3.61 -4.20 -8.09
N LYS A 110 4.23 -5.14 -7.36
CA LYS A 110 5.70 -5.22 -7.20
C LYS A 110 6.42 -5.47 -8.53
N LYS A 111 5.78 -6.18 -9.46
CA LYS A 111 6.35 -6.54 -10.78
C LYS A 111 6.06 -5.49 -11.86
N MET A 112 5.11 -4.59 -11.63
CA MET A 112 4.71 -3.58 -12.61
C MET A 112 5.58 -2.31 -12.49
N LYS A 113 6.29 -1.96 -13.57
CA LYS A 113 7.02 -0.70 -13.73
C LYS A 113 6.80 -0.16 -15.13
N HIS A 114 5.86 0.76 -15.28
CA HIS A 114 5.54 1.36 -16.56
C HIS A 114 5.22 2.85 -16.35
N PRO A 115 5.62 3.75 -17.27
CA PRO A 115 5.38 5.20 -17.17
C PRO A 115 3.91 5.61 -17.11
N ASN A 116 2.98 4.70 -17.43
CA ASN A 116 1.52 4.95 -17.38
C ASN A 116 0.80 4.05 -16.36
N ILE A 117 1.53 3.39 -15.46
CA ILE A 117 0.96 2.50 -14.44
C ILE A 117 1.51 2.88 -13.07
N VAL A 118 0.60 3.15 -12.13
CA VAL A 118 0.94 3.47 -10.74
C VAL A 118 1.98 2.50 -10.17
N ARG A 119 2.99 3.06 -9.53
CA ARG A 119 4.12 2.27 -9.01
C ARG A 119 4.01 2.14 -7.51
N LEU A 120 4.12 0.91 -7.01
CA LEU A 120 4.20 0.64 -5.58
C LEU A 120 5.56 1.11 -5.03
N ARG A 121 5.56 1.97 -4.01
CA ARG A 121 6.76 2.47 -3.31
C ARG A 121 7.05 1.66 -2.06
N GLU A 122 6.03 1.50 -1.23
CA GLU A 122 6.18 0.91 0.09
C GLU A 122 4.92 0.13 0.49
N VAL A 123 5.11 -1.01 1.15
CA VAL A 123 4.04 -1.79 1.77
C VAL A 123 4.30 -1.84 3.27
N ILE A 124 3.35 -1.36 4.05
CA ILE A 124 3.40 -1.38 5.51
C ILE A 124 2.39 -2.43 5.99
N ASP A 125 2.89 -3.53 6.52
CA ASP A 125 2.09 -4.61 7.08
C ASP A 125 2.58 -4.96 8.48
N ASP A 126 1.87 -4.46 9.50
CA ASP A 126 2.22 -4.67 10.90
C ASP A 126 1.48 -5.89 11.47
N SER A 127 2.25 -6.92 11.83
CA SER A 127 1.74 -8.17 12.41
C SER A 127 1.02 -7.98 13.75
N SER A 128 1.34 -6.89 14.47
CA SER A 128 0.68 -6.49 15.72
C SER A 128 -0.67 -5.83 15.45
N ARG A 129 -0.79 -5.12 14.32
CA ARG A 129 -2.02 -4.45 13.86
C ARG A 129 -2.67 -5.19 12.71
N LYS A 130 -3.00 -6.47 12.93
CA LYS A 130 -3.59 -7.43 11.95
C LYS A 130 -4.83 -6.95 11.18
N LYS A 131 -5.45 -5.85 11.59
CA LYS A 131 -6.67 -5.28 10.98
C LYS A 131 -6.39 -4.31 9.84
N LEU A 132 -5.13 -3.88 9.63
CA LEU A 132 -4.81 -2.85 8.66
C LEU A 132 -3.57 -3.22 7.86
N GLN A 133 -3.64 -3.00 6.56
CA GLN A 133 -2.48 -2.99 5.67
C GLN A 133 -2.49 -1.69 4.89
N MET A 134 -1.30 -1.12 4.71
CA MET A 134 -1.13 0.13 3.97
C MET A 134 -0.16 -0.07 2.82
N SER A 135 -0.42 0.59 1.71
CA SER A 135 0.45 0.57 0.54
C SER A 135 0.55 1.99 -0.01
N VAL A 136 1.77 2.43 -0.24
CA VAL A 136 2.08 3.78 -0.74
C VAL A 136 2.44 3.68 -2.22
N PHE A 137 1.78 4.47 -3.04
CA PHE A 137 1.91 4.49 -4.49
C PHE A 137 2.46 5.82 -4.97
N ILE A 138 3.29 5.75 -6.00
CA ILE A 138 3.77 6.89 -6.78
C ILE A 138 2.78 7.09 -7.92
N CYS A 139 2.20 8.29 -7.97
CA CYS A 139 1.46 8.79 -9.12
C CYS A 139 2.44 9.49 -10.05
N ILE A 140 2.25 9.30 -11.36
CA ILE A 140 3.11 9.75 -12.46
C ILE A 140 2.30 10.71 -13.33
#